data_AF-A0A3D1LDM1-F1
#
_entry.id   AF-A0A3D1LDM1-F1
#
_cell.length_a   1.000
_cell.length_b   1.000
_cell.length_c   1.000
_cell.angle_alpha   90.00
_cell.angle_beta   90.00
_cell.angle_gamma   90.00
#
_symmetry.space_group_name_H-M   'P 1'
#
loop_
_entity.id
_entity.type
_entity.pdbx_description
1 polymer ?
#
loop_
_entity_poly.entity_id
_entity_poly.type
_entity_poly.pdbx_seq_one_letter_code
_entity_poly.pdbx_strand_id
1 'polypeptide(L)'
;EGVVTTFTIEDEKTVTLRRTGKVNSMMVFELGRIDDSLYEAGPGALMLRVQTKSLGVLMNEHGGIFDLSYSIEVEYATCGLNSYHIEIRVT
;
A
#
# COMPACT_ATOMS: atom_id res chain seq x y z
N GLU A 1 -0.45 -15.06 15.13
CA GLU A 1 -1.55 -14.40 14.40
C GLU A 1 -1.00 -13.59 13.25
N GLY A 2 -1.67 -13.63 12.09
CA GLY A 2 -1.23 -12.98 10.85
C GLY A 2 -2.06 -11.75 10.49
N VAL A 3 -1.76 -11.21 9.32
CA VAL A 3 -2.48 -10.09 8.71
C VAL A 3 -2.86 -10.51 7.29
N VAL A 4 -4.12 -10.29 6.92
CA VAL A 4 -4.55 -10.38 5.52
C VAL A 4 -4.23 -9.03 4.87
N THR A 5 -3.43 -9.05 3.81
CA THR A 5 -3.13 -7.85 3.01
C THR A 5 -3.81 -7.99 1.66
N THR A 6 -4.71 -7.08 1.34
CA THR A 6 -5.42 -7.02 0.07
C THR A 6 -4.96 -5.78 -0.69
N PHE A 7 -4.59 -5.97 -1.95
CA PHE A 7 -4.38 -4.88 -2.90
C PHE A 7 -5.58 -4.83 -3.85
N THR A 8 -6.19 -3.66 -3.98
CA THR A 8 -7.22 -3.38 -4.98
C THR A 8 -6.66 -2.37 -5.95
N ILE A 9 -6.66 -2.69 -7.24
CA ILE A 9 -6.12 -1.85 -8.30
C ILE A 9 -7.30 -1.31 -9.11
N GLU A 10 -7.39 0.01 -9.23
CA GLU A 10 -8.45 0.73 -9.93
C GLU A 10 -7.82 1.54 -11.08
N ASP A 11 -8.29 1.30 -12.30
CA ASP A 11 -7.85 1.96 -13.55
C ASP A 11 -6.33 2.03 -13.75
N GLU A 12 -5.58 1.07 -13.19
CA GLU A 12 -4.09 1.01 -13.17
C GLU A 12 -3.39 2.23 -12.54
N LYS A 13 -4.14 3.17 -11.97
CA LYS A 13 -3.65 4.46 -11.47
C LYS A 13 -3.74 4.61 -9.97
N THR A 14 -4.74 3.97 -9.37
CA THR A 14 -5.00 4.03 -7.93
C THR A 14 -4.92 2.63 -7.35
N VAL A 15 -4.17 2.48 -6.27
CA VAL A 15 -4.06 1.21 -5.55
C VAL A 15 -4.44 1.42 -4.10
N THR A 16 -5.36 0.60 -3.60
CA THR A 16 -5.68 0.55 -2.17
C THR A 16 -5.03 -0.68 -1.55
N LEU A 17 -4.21 -0.49 -0.52
CA LEU A 17 -3.71 -1.56 0.36
C LEU A 17 -4.55 -1.57 1.62
N ARG A 18 -5.25 -2.67 1.86
CA ARG A 18 -5.99 -2.93 3.09
C ARG A 18 -5.32 -4.04 3.89
N ARG A 19 -5.05 -3.79 5.16
CA ARG A 19 -4.64 -4.81 6.14
C ARG A 19 -5.78 -5.08 7.10
N THR A 20 -6.02 -6.34 7.42
CA THR A 20 -7.02 -6.76 8.40
C THR A 20 -6.48 -7.89 9.27
N GLY A 21 -6.71 -7.81 10.57
CA GLY A 21 -6.24 -8.79 11.56
C GLY A 21 -5.52 -8.11 12.72
N LYS A 22 -4.32 -8.59 13.07
CA LYS A 22 -3.49 -8.00 14.14
C LYS A 22 -3.08 -6.55 13.86
N VAL A 23 -3.07 -6.18 12.58
CA VAL A 23 -2.93 -4.81 12.10
C VAL A 23 -4.15 -4.50 11.24
N ASN A 24 -4.76 -3.35 11.47
CA ASN A 24 -5.83 -2.80 10.64
C ASN A 24 -5.35 -1.46 10.07
N SER A 25 -5.36 -1.33 8.75
CA SER A 25 -4.97 -0.10 8.07
C SER A 25 -5.52 -0.09 6.65
N MET A 26 -5.73 1.11 6.11
CA MET A 26 -6.09 1.32 4.71
C MET A 26 -5.25 2.47 4.17
N MET A 27 -4.51 2.22 3.10
CA MET A 27 -3.63 3.20 2.45
C MET A 27 -4.02 3.30 0.98
N VAL A 28 -4.13 4.52 0.46
CA VAL A 28 -4.43 4.77 -0.96
C VAL A 28 -3.19 5.36 -1.64
N PHE A 29 -2.73 4.67 -2.69
CA PHE A 29 -1.56 5.07 -3.49
C PHE A 29 -2.00 5.62 -4.83
N GLU A 30 -1.66 6.87 -5.08
CA GLU A 30 -1.78 7.57 -6.35
C GLU A 30 -0.59 8.53 -6.49
N LEU A 31 -0.03 8.64 -7.69
CA LEU A 31 1.11 9.54 -7.93
C LEU A 31 0.68 11.00 -7.77
N GLY A 32 1.49 11.80 -7.06
CA GLY A 32 1.19 13.21 -6.81
C GLY A 32 0.19 13.48 -5.68
N ARG A 33 -0.40 12.43 -5.09
CA ARG A 33 -1.30 12.51 -3.94
C ARG A 33 -0.62 12.01 -2.68
N ILE A 34 -0.95 12.65 -1.56
CA ILE A 34 -0.60 12.22 -0.21
C ILE A 34 -1.85 11.61 0.43
N ASP A 35 -1.70 10.49 1.12
CA ASP A 35 -2.77 9.84 1.89
C ASP A 35 -2.41 9.85 3.38
N ASP A 36 -3.31 10.34 4.22
CA ASP A 36 -3.16 10.24 5.68
C ASP A 36 -3.96 9.01 6.14
N SER A 37 -3.25 7.95 6.52
CA SER A 37 -3.79 6.62 6.80
C SER A 37 -3.66 6.27 8.28
N LEU A 38 -4.75 5.84 8.92
CA LEU A 38 -4.70 5.30 10.27
C LEU A 38 -4.11 3.88 10.26
N TYR A 39 -3.07 3.67 11.07
CA TYR A 39 -2.42 2.38 11.28
C TYR A 39 -2.68 1.89 12.71
N GLU A 40 -3.54 0.90 12.85
CA GLU A 40 -3.95 0.33 14.14
C GLU A 40 -3.22 -0.99 14.38
N ALA A 41 -2.47 -1.08 15.49
CA ALA A 41 -1.72 -2.26 15.87
C ALA A 41 -1.93 -2.57 17.36
N GLY A 42 -2.87 -3.48 17.64
CA GLY A 42 -3.27 -3.80 19.02
C GLY A 42 -3.96 -2.60 19.71
N PRO A 43 -3.58 -2.22 20.94
CA PRO A 43 -4.23 -1.12 21.65
C PRO A 43 -3.82 0.29 21.17
N GLY A 44 -2.85 0.38 20.25
CA GLY A 44 -2.33 1.64 19.73
C GLY A 44 -2.72 1.90 18.28
N ALA A 45 -2.82 3.19 17.93
CA ALA A 45 -3.00 3.64 16.56
C ALA A 45 -2.01 4.77 16.25
N LEU A 46 -1.59 4.86 14.99
CA LEU A 46 -0.67 5.86 14.49
C LEU A 46 -1.22 6.46 13.20
N MET A 47 -1.19 7.79 13.09
CA MET A 47 -1.47 8.45 11.81
C MET A 47 -0.22 8.42 10.95
N LEU A 48 -0.30 7.77 9.80
CA LEU A 48 0.78 7.67 8.83
C LEU A 48 0.46 8.57 7.64
N ARG A 49 1.40 9.41 7.25
CA ARG A 49 1.34 10.07 5.96
C ARG A 49 2.07 9.21 4.94
N VAL A 50 1.38 8.86 3.88
CA VAL A 50 1.86 7.98 2.82
C VAL A 50 2.00 8.78 1.54
N GLN A 51 3.19 8.71 0.92
CA GLN A 51 3.43 9.35 -0.37
C GLN A 51 3.96 8.33 -1.38
N THR A 52 3.20 8.12 -2.44
CA THR A 52 3.59 7.28 -3.59
C THR A 52 4.80 7.91 -4.29
N LYS A 53 5.87 7.12 -4.45
CA LYS A 53 7.08 7.50 -5.19
C LYS A 53 7.10 6.93 -6.60
N SER A 54 6.66 5.69 -6.74
CA SER A 54 6.45 5.05 -8.05
C SER A 54 5.30 4.05 -7.96
N LEU A 55 4.54 3.95 -9.04
CA LEU A 55 3.46 2.97 -9.20
C LEU A 55 3.51 2.46 -10.64
N GLY A 56 3.63 1.15 -10.81
CA GLY A 56 3.59 0.46 -12.08
C GLY A 56 2.67 -0.73 -11.99
N VAL A 57 1.66 -0.78 -12.87
CA VAL A 57 0.73 -1.91 -12.98
C VAL A 57 0.76 -2.36 -14.43
N LEU A 58 1.08 -3.64 -14.62
CA LEU A 58 0.96 -4.33 -15.90
C LEU A 58 0.29 -5.67 -15.62
N MET A 59 -1.04 -5.69 -15.68
CA MET A 59 -1.85 -6.87 -15.33
C MET A 59 -2.82 -7.20 -16.46
N ASN A 60 -3.04 -8.49 -16.69
CA ASN A 60 -4.07 -9.00 -17.58
C ASN A 60 -4.63 -10.33 -17.04
N GLU A 61 -5.51 -10.98 -17.81
CA GLU A 61 -6.15 -12.25 -17.45
C GLU A 61 -5.16 -13.41 -17.24
N HIS A 62 -3.91 -13.26 -17.70
CA HIS A 62 -2.82 -14.21 -17.53
C HIS A 62 -1.83 -13.84 -16.42
N GLY A 63 -2.20 -12.91 -15.53
CA GLY A 63 -1.33 -12.42 -14.47
C GLY A 63 -0.58 -11.15 -14.89
N GLY A 64 0.59 -10.93 -14.32
CA GLY A 64 1.34 -9.69 -14.56
C GLY A 64 2.22 -9.26 -13.40
N ILE A 65 2.63 -7.99 -13.45
CA ILE A 65 3.56 -7.37 -12.51
C ILE A 65 2.91 -6.13 -11.91
N PHE A 66 3.04 -5.99 -10.59
CA PHE A 66 2.65 -4.81 -9.84
C PHE A 66 3.83 -4.35 -8.98
N ASP A 67 4.29 -3.13 -9.25
CA ASP A 67 5.37 -2.45 -8.55
C ASP A 67 4.84 -1.20 -7.85
N LEU A 68 5.16 -1.06 -6.58
CA LEU A 68 4.79 0.10 -5.77
C LEU A 68 5.96 0.48 -4.89
N SER A 69 6.36 1.75 -4.90
CA SER A 69 7.27 2.33 -3.91
C SER A 69 6.63 3.55 -3.26
N TYR A 70 6.74 3.67 -1.94
CA TYR A 70 6.14 4.75 -1.18
C TYR A 70 6.96 5.08 0.08
N SER A 71 6.93 6.34 0.49
CA SER A 71 7.45 6.75 1.79
C SER A 71 6.36 6.83 2.84
N ILE A 72 6.75 6.62 4.09
CA ILE A 72 5.92 6.84 5.26
C ILE A 72 6.53 7.99 6.07
N GLU A 73 5.66 8.88 6.50
CA GLU A 73 5.96 9.97 7.42
C GLU A 73 5.11 9.84 8.68
N VAL A 74 5.71 10.15 9.83
CA VAL A 74 5.04 10.27 11.13
C VAL A 74 5.41 11.63 11.68
N GLU A 75 4.43 12.43 12.09
CA GLU A 75 4.68 13.80 12.59
C GLU A 75 5.54 14.64 11.62
N TYR A 76 5.30 14.50 10.31
CA TYR A 76 6.04 15.19 9.24
C TYR A 76 7.53 14.84 9.13
N ALA A 77 7.99 13.81 9.83
CA ALA A 77 9.31 13.24 9.68
C ALA A 77 9.24 11.96 8.83
N THR A 78 9.99 11.92 7.73
CA THR A 78 10.13 10.71 6.92
C THR A 78 10.78 9.62 7.75
N CYS A 79 10.05 8.52 7.94
CA CYS A 79 10.45 7.44 8.83
C CYS A 79 10.69 6.10 8.09
N GLY A 80 10.32 5.99 6.81
CA GLY A 80 10.61 4.80 6.03
C GLY A 80 10.31 4.93 4.53
N LEU A 81 10.99 4.10 3.74
CA LEU A 81 10.70 3.83 2.34
C LEU A 81 10.36 2.35 2.21
N ASN A 82 9.22 2.05 1.60
CA ASN A 82 8.75 0.69 1.39
C ASN A 82 8.53 0.45 -0.08
N SER A 83 8.80 -0.79 -0.52
CA SER A 83 8.54 -1.21 -1.89
C SER A 83 7.91 -2.59 -1.93
N TYR A 84 6.93 -2.76 -2.82
CA TYR A 84 6.36 -4.03 -3.22
C TYR A 84 6.70 -4.30 -4.67
N HIS A 85 7.14 -5.54 -4.93
CA HIS A 85 7.20 -6.12 -6.26
C HIS A 85 6.40 -7.42 -6.21
N ILE A 86 5.32 -7.48 -6.97
CA ILE A 86 4.37 -8.60 -6.96
C ILE A 86 4.24 -9.13 -8.38
N GLU A 87 4.61 -10.39 -8.57
CA GLU A 87 4.35 -11.14 -9.81
C GLU A 87 3.20 -12.11 -9.62
N ILE A 88 2.21 -12.05 -10.50
CA ILE A 88 1.10 -13.00 -10.57
C ILE A 88 1.31 -13.89 -11.78
N ARG A 89 1.26 -15.21 -11.58
CA ARG A 89 1.41 -16.22 -12.63
C ARG A 89 0.19 -17.13 -12.62
N VAL A 90 -0.38 -17.41 -13.79
CA VAL A 90 -1.40 -18.46 -13.90
C VAL A 90 -0.72 -19.82 -13.75
N THR A 91 -1.28 -20.66 -12.89
CA THR A 91 -0.92 -22.06 -12.70
C THR A 91 -1.85 -22.97 -13.48
#